data_AF-A0A2N1Y446-F1
#
_entry.id   AF-A0A2N1Y446-F1
#
_cell.length_a   1.000
_cell.length_b   1.000
_cell.length_c   1.000
_cell.angle_alpha   90.00
_cell.angle_beta   90.00
_cell.angle_gamma   90.00
#
_symmetry.space_group_name_H-M   'P 1'
#
loop_
_entity.id
_entity.type
_entity.pdbx_description
1 polymer ?
#
loop_
_entity_poly.entity_id
_entity_poly.type
_entity_poly.pdbx_seq_one_letter_code
_entity_poly.pdbx_strand_id
1 'polypeptide(L)'
;MPITAKELVAAARQQITEIAPAAVVSELAQPAPPVLLDVREPGEFAAAHLQGAINIPRGVLEFQVEAHPAMACSTDPALAERERKVLVYCRTGGRAALAAAALQSMGFTQVRSISGGIEAWTAAGLPVVAG
;
A
#
# COMPACT_ATOMS: atom_id res chain seq x y z
N MET A 1 -24.84 -14.39 -6.61
CA MET A 1 -25.44 -13.04 -6.63
C MET A 1 -24.33 -12.04 -6.94
N PRO A 2 -24.53 -11.02 -7.79
CA PRO A 2 -23.54 -9.98 -7.99
C PRO A 2 -23.35 -9.16 -6.70
N ILE A 3 -22.12 -8.73 -6.43
CA ILE A 3 -21.80 -7.83 -5.30
C ILE A 3 -21.43 -6.45 -5.81
N THR A 4 -21.71 -5.43 -5.01
CA THR A 4 -21.37 -4.04 -5.27
C THR A 4 -19.88 -3.77 -5.00
N ALA A 5 -19.36 -2.66 -5.54
CA ALA A 5 -17.99 -2.22 -5.24
C ALA A 5 -17.76 -1.98 -3.73
N LYS A 6 -18.79 -1.48 -3.02
CA LYS A 6 -18.73 -1.27 -1.57
C LYS A 6 -18.60 -2.59 -0.81
N GLU A 7 -19.36 -3.61 -1.21
CA GLU A 7 -19.28 -4.94 -0.61
C GLU A 7 -17.94 -5.61 -0.92
N LEU A 8 -17.41 -5.44 -2.14
CA LEU A 8 -16.09 -5.94 -2.49
C LEU A 8 -14.98 -5.31 -1.62
N VAL A 9 -15.01 -4.00 -1.40
CA VAL A 9 -14.07 -3.31 -0.51
C VAL A 9 -14.24 -3.77 0.94
N ALA A 10 -15.49 -3.96 1.40
CA ALA A 10 -15.76 -4.45 2.74
C ALA A 10 -15.22 -5.87 2.96
N ALA A 11 -15.39 -6.76 1.98
CA ALA A 11 -14.83 -8.11 2.01
C ALA A 11 -13.30 -8.07 2.06
N ALA A 12 -12.66 -7.24 1.22
CA ALA A 12 -11.20 -7.08 1.25
C ALA A 12 -10.70 -6.59 2.62
N ARG A 13 -11.40 -5.63 3.25
CA ARG A 13 -11.07 -5.14 4.59
C ARG A 13 -11.13 -6.21 5.69
N GLN A 14 -11.95 -7.25 5.52
CA GLN A 14 -12.02 -8.37 6.48
C GLN A 14 -10.81 -9.31 6.37
N GLN A 15 -10.10 -9.29 5.23
CA GLN A 15 -8.98 -10.19 4.94
C GLN A 15 -7.62 -9.54 5.19
N ILE A 16 -7.56 -8.22 5.20
CA ILE A 16 -6.33 -7.45 5.40
C ILE A 16 -6.25 -6.87 6.80
N THR A 17 -5.04 -6.46 7.17
CA THR A 17 -4.81 -5.64 8.37
C THR A 17 -4.70 -4.17 7.97
N GLU A 18 -5.44 -3.31 8.66
CA GLU A 18 -5.32 -1.86 8.54
C GLU A 18 -4.46 -1.28 9.66
N ILE A 19 -3.71 -0.21 9.37
CA ILE A 19 -2.87 0.51 10.33
C ILE A 19 -3.21 2.00 10.30
N ALA A 20 -3.31 2.62 11.48
CA ALA A 20 -3.58 4.05 11.59
C ALA A 20 -2.34 4.89 11.17
N PRO A 21 -2.52 6.07 10.54
CA PRO A 21 -1.41 6.93 10.12
C PRO A 21 -0.36 7.21 11.20
N ALA A 22 -0.78 7.46 12.45
CA ALA A 22 0.13 7.74 13.55
C ALA A 22 1.07 6.56 13.88
N ALA A 23 0.58 5.32 13.77
CA ALA A 23 1.39 4.13 14.04
C ALA A 23 2.42 3.87 12.92
N VAL A 24 2.10 4.27 11.68
CA VAL A 24 3.01 4.15 10.54
C VAL A 24 4.27 4.99 10.74
N VAL A 25 4.16 6.19 11.31
CA VAL A 25 5.33 7.06 11.57
C VAL A 25 6.38 6.35 12.41
N SER A 26 5.95 5.65 13.46
CA SER A 26 6.84 4.88 14.33
C SER A 26 7.51 3.71 13.60
N GLU A 27 6.86 3.13 12.59
CA GLU A 27 7.45 2.05 11.80
C GLU A 27 8.42 2.55 10.74
N LEU A 28 8.16 3.73 10.16
CA LEU A 28 9.07 4.36 9.21
C LEU A 28 10.38 4.81 9.86
N ALA A 29 10.40 5.01 11.18
CA ALA A 29 11.61 5.32 11.95
C ALA A 29 12.48 4.09 12.30
N GLN A 30 12.03 2.87 12.00
CA GLN A 30 12.77 1.65 12.31
C GLN A 30 13.93 1.43 11.31
N PRO A 31 14.99 0.69 11.69
CA PRO A 31 16.12 0.40 10.80
C PRO A 31 15.75 -0.32 9.51
N ALA A 32 14.66 -1.09 9.53
CA ALA A 32 14.09 -1.78 8.37
C ALA A 32 12.65 -1.27 8.15
N PRO A 33 12.47 -0.07 7.58
CA PRO A 33 11.16 0.52 7.42
C PRO A 33 10.35 -0.23 6.34
N PRO A 34 9.02 -0.25 6.46
CA PRO A 34 8.16 -0.82 5.44
C PRO A 34 8.24 -0.03 4.12
N VAL A 35 7.97 -0.70 3.01
CA VAL A 35 7.80 -0.05 1.71
C VAL A 35 6.45 0.64 1.69
N LEU A 36 6.43 1.93 1.38
CA LEU A 36 5.20 2.70 1.18
C LEU A 36 4.76 2.61 -0.28
N LEU A 37 3.58 2.04 -0.51
CA LEU A 37 3.02 1.84 -1.84
C LEU A 37 1.79 2.73 -2.03
N ASP A 38 1.89 3.70 -2.93
CA ASP A 38 0.77 4.53 -3.35
C ASP A 38 0.10 3.94 -4.59
N VAL A 39 -1.16 3.52 -4.45
CA VAL A 39 -1.95 2.94 -5.54
C VAL A 39 -2.91 3.93 -6.22
N ARG A 40 -2.72 5.23 -5.97
CA ARG A 40 -3.42 6.30 -6.69
C ARG A 40 -2.86 6.50 -8.09
N GLU A 41 -3.56 7.31 -8.87
CA GLU A 41 -3.11 7.71 -10.20
C GLU A 41 -1.84 8.59 -10.11
N PRO A 42 -0.96 8.56 -11.12
CA PRO A 42 0.31 9.30 -11.08
C PRO A 42 0.15 10.81 -10.87
N GLY A 43 -0.93 11.40 -11.38
CA GLY A 43 -1.24 12.82 -11.15
C GLY A 43 -1.61 13.13 -9.69
N GLU A 44 -2.29 12.22 -8.99
CA GLU A 44 -2.57 12.36 -7.56
C GLU A 44 -1.28 12.23 -6.72
N PHE A 45 -0.38 11.33 -7.13
CA PHE A 45 0.92 11.13 -6.48
C PHE A 45 1.85 12.33 -6.66
N ALA A 46 1.96 12.86 -7.89
CA ALA A 46 2.77 14.03 -8.19
C ALA A 46 2.33 15.27 -7.40
N ALA A 47 1.02 15.47 -7.23
CA ALA A 47 0.48 16.59 -6.47
C ALA A 47 0.89 16.56 -4.98
N ALA A 48 0.80 15.39 -4.35
CA ALA A 48 1.27 15.17 -2.98
C ALA A 48 1.32 13.66 -2.67
N HIS A 49 2.39 13.19 -2.04
CA HIS A 49 2.56 11.80 -1.60
C HIS A 49 3.36 11.70 -0.29
N LEU A 50 3.35 10.53 0.33
CA LEU A 50 4.18 10.27 1.51
C LEU A 50 5.66 10.17 1.10
N GLN A 51 6.55 10.72 1.92
CA GLN A 51 8.00 10.68 1.66
C GLN A 51 8.49 9.23 1.48
N GLY A 52 9.20 8.99 0.37
CA GLY A 52 9.75 7.65 0.06
C GLY A 52 8.71 6.64 -0.44
N ALA A 53 7.48 7.07 -0.70
CA ALA A 53 6.49 6.21 -1.34
C ALA A 53 6.83 5.95 -2.81
N ILE A 54 6.55 4.74 -3.27
CA ILE A 54 6.57 4.36 -4.67
C ILE A 54 5.14 4.41 -5.22
N ASN A 55 4.97 4.84 -6.46
CA ASN A 55 3.67 4.86 -7.11
C ASN A 55 3.50 3.67 -8.05
N ILE A 56 2.53 2.81 -7.77
CA ILE A 56 2.07 1.76 -8.69
C ILE A 56 0.54 1.82 -8.70
N PRO A 57 -0.08 2.43 -9.73
CA PRO A 57 -1.52 2.62 -9.77
C PRO A 57 -2.30 1.31 -9.66
N ARG A 58 -3.44 1.34 -8.96
CA ARG A 58 -4.25 0.13 -8.71
C ARG A 58 -4.54 -0.67 -9.98
N GLY A 59 -4.77 0.00 -11.12
CA GLY A 59 -5.16 -0.66 -12.37
C GLY A 59 -4.06 -1.51 -13.03
N VAL A 60 -2.79 -1.31 -12.64
CA VAL A 60 -1.64 -2.03 -13.19
C VAL A 60 -0.82 -2.77 -12.12
N LEU A 61 -1.32 -2.77 -10.88
CA LEU A 61 -0.60 -3.25 -9.70
C LEU A 61 -0.07 -4.68 -9.88
N GLU A 62 -0.97 -5.61 -10.22
CA GLU A 62 -0.66 -7.03 -10.34
C GLU A 62 0.42 -7.31 -11.41
N PHE A 63 0.54 -6.44 -12.43
CA PHE A 63 1.47 -6.63 -13.54
C PHE A 63 2.82 -5.94 -13.32
N GLN A 64 2.88 -4.94 -12.43
CA GLN A 64 4.09 -4.13 -12.22
C GLN A 64 4.78 -4.41 -10.89
N VAL A 65 4.06 -4.92 -9.89
CA VAL A 65 4.62 -5.07 -8.54
C VAL A 65 5.81 -6.02 -8.48
N GLU A 66 5.79 -7.13 -9.22
CA GLU A 66 6.90 -8.09 -9.22
C GLU A 66 8.15 -7.58 -9.95
N ALA A 67 7.98 -6.67 -10.91
CA ALA A 67 9.08 -6.08 -11.68
C ALA A 67 9.70 -4.86 -11.00
N HIS A 68 9.01 -4.27 -10.02
CA HIS A 68 9.48 -3.03 -9.39
C HIS A 68 10.63 -3.34 -8.41
N PRO A 69 11.83 -2.73 -8.53
CA PRO A 69 13.00 -3.11 -7.72
C PRO A 69 12.80 -3.06 -6.20
N ALA A 70 11.93 -2.16 -5.70
CA ALA A 70 11.60 -2.08 -4.28
C ALA A 70 10.61 -3.15 -3.77
N MET A 71 10.00 -3.90 -4.68
CA MET A 71 8.97 -4.92 -4.45
C MET A 71 9.35 -6.28 -5.06
N ALA A 72 10.37 -6.29 -5.93
CA ALA A 72 10.79 -7.45 -6.69
C ALA A 72 11.26 -8.53 -5.74
N CYS A 73 10.57 -9.66 -5.77
CA CYS A 73 11.09 -10.88 -5.19
C CYS A 73 12.29 -11.27 -6.05
N SER A 74 13.49 -11.25 -5.48
CA SER A 74 14.66 -11.84 -6.11
C SER A 74 14.29 -13.22 -6.68
N THR A 75 14.71 -13.50 -7.92
CA THR A 75 14.60 -14.83 -8.56
C THR A 75 15.36 -15.93 -7.80
N ASP A 76 16.05 -15.58 -6.72
CA ASP A 76 16.69 -16.51 -5.78
C ASP A 76 15.69 -16.99 -4.70
N PRO A 77 15.32 -18.29 -4.67
CA PRO A 77 14.44 -18.88 -3.66
C PRO A 77 14.96 -18.73 -2.22
N ALA A 78 16.25 -18.47 -2.01
CA ALA A 78 16.86 -18.27 -0.70
C ALA A 78 16.68 -16.83 -0.16
N LEU A 79 16.25 -15.88 -1.01
CA LEU A 79 16.05 -14.47 -0.68
C LEU A 79 14.58 -14.08 -0.87
N ALA A 80 13.64 -14.90 -0.39
CA ALA A 80 12.21 -14.67 -0.59
C ALA A 80 11.74 -13.36 0.08
N GLU A 81 11.84 -12.23 -0.64
CA GLU A 81 11.40 -10.88 -0.22
C GLU A 81 9.88 -10.76 -0.02
N ARG A 82 9.14 -11.87 -0.06
CA ARG A 82 7.71 -11.96 0.25
C ARG A 82 7.40 -11.62 1.72
N GLU A 83 8.42 -11.57 2.58
CA GLU A 83 8.33 -11.11 3.98
C GLU A 83 8.52 -9.59 4.14
N ARG A 84 8.84 -8.85 3.07
CA ARG A 84 8.99 -7.38 3.15
C ARG A 84 7.68 -6.77 3.63
N LYS A 85 7.77 -5.92 4.66
CA LYS A 85 6.61 -5.16 5.14
C LYS A 85 6.20 -4.14 4.08
N VAL A 86 4.96 -4.22 3.63
CA VAL A 86 4.38 -3.30 2.65
C VAL A 86 3.21 -2.55 3.28
N LEU A 87 3.24 -1.23 3.19
CA LEU A 87 2.15 -0.35 3.60
C LEU A 87 1.53 0.29 2.38
N VAL A 88 0.33 -0.14 2.05
CA VAL A 88 -0.42 0.35 0.88
C VAL A 88 -1.34 1.48 1.30
N TYR A 89 -1.40 2.55 0.52
CA TYR A 89 -2.37 3.61 0.74
C TYR A 89 -2.93 4.15 -0.56
N CYS A 90 -4.05 4.84 -0.44
CA CYS A 90 -4.63 5.60 -1.54
C CYS A 90 -5.23 6.90 -1.00
N ARG A 91 -6.24 7.45 -1.66
CA ARG A 91 -6.89 8.68 -1.19
C ARG A 91 -7.60 8.49 0.16
N THR A 92 -8.51 7.51 0.24
CA THR A 92 -9.41 7.28 1.39
C THR A 92 -9.38 5.83 1.93
N GLY A 93 -8.50 4.98 1.40
CA GLY A 93 -8.32 3.58 1.83
C GLY A 93 -9.06 2.51 1.00
N GLY A 94 -10.05 2.86 0.17
CA GLY A 94 -10.82 1.86 -0.60
C GLY A 94 -9.96 1.10 -1.64
N ARG A 95 -9.25 1.83 -2.51
CA ARG A 95 -8.31 1.22 -3.49
C ARG A 95 -7.17 0.46 -2.80
N ALA A 96 -6.70 0.97 -1.66
CA ALA A 96 -5.62 0.38 -0.89
C ALA A 96 -6.04 -0.97 -0.30
N ALA A 97 -7.27 -1.10 0.18
CA ALA A 97 -7.77 -2.37 0.69
C ALA A 97 -7.82 -3.46 -0.40
N LEU A 98 -8.33 -3.12 -1.59
CA LEU A 98 -8.35 -4.03 -2.75
C LEU A 98 -6.94 -4.39 -3.24
N ALA A 99 -6.03 -3.43 -3.22
CA ALA A 99 -4.62 -3.66 -3.56
C ALA A 99 -3.95 -4.59 -2.56
N ALA A 100 -4.15 -4.36 -1.26
CA ALA A 100 -3.56 -5.19 -0.22
C ALA A 100 -4.05 -6.65 -0.31
N ALA A 101 -5.35 -6.88 -0.54
CA ALA A 101 -5.90 -8.22 -0.72
C ALA A 101 -5.35 -8.91 -1.99
N ALA A 102 -5.15 -8.17 -3.08
CA ALA A 102 -4.54 -8.70 -4.30
C ALA A 102 -3.07 -9.10 -4.05
N LEU A 103 -2.29 -8.24 -3.37
CA LEU A 103 -0.90 -8.55 -3.02
C LEU A 103 -0.80 -9.77 -2.10
N GLN A 104 -1.66 -9.90 -1.09
CA GLN A 104 -1.70 -11.10 -0.26
C GLN A 104 -2.01 -12.36 -1.10
N SER A 105 -2.92 -12.26 -2.07
CA SER A 105 -3.25 -13.35 -2.99
C SER A 105 -2.08 -13.71 -3.93
N MET A 106 -1.22 -12.74 -4.24
CA MET A 106 0.03 -12.95 -4.99
C MET A 106 1.17 -13.51 -4.11
N GLY A 107 0.94 -13.70 -2.81
CA GLY A 107 1.89 -14.32 -1.89
C GLY A 107 2.77 -13.34 -1.08
N PHE A 108 2.41 -12.05 -1.03
CA PHE A 108 3.06 -11.11 -0.10
C PHE A 108 2.49 -11.30 1.32
N THR A 109 3.34 -11.59 2.31
CA THR A 109 2.86 -12.04 3.63
C THR A 109 2.73 -10.91 4.65
N GLN A 110 3.39 -9.76 4.42
CA GLN A 110 3.44 -8.63 5.36
C GLN A 110 2.81 -7.36 4.77
N VAL A 111 1.64 -7.48 4.15
CA VAL A 111 0.91 -6.35 3.54
C VAL A 111 -0.14 -5.79 4.49
N ARG A 112 -0.12 -4.47 4.69
CA ARG A 112 -1.13 -3.73 5.46
C ARG A 112 -1.58 -2.49 4.70
N SER A 113 -2.80 -2.05 4.98
CA SER A 113 -3.37 -0.83 4.38
C SER A 113 -3.38 0.32 5.39
N ILE A 114 -2.97 1.52 4.98
CA ILE A 114 -3.10 2.72 5.82
C ILE A 114 -4.57 3.15 5.85
N SER A 115 -5.17 3.11 7.03
CA SER A 115 -6.58 3.46 7.20
C SER A 115 -6.81 4.95 6.90
N GLY A 116 -7.89 5.23 6.16
CA GLY A 116 -8.25 6.58 5.74
C GLY A 116 -7.33 7.21 4.68
N GLY A 117 -6.27 6.52 4.25
CA GLY A 117 -5.38 6.97 3.18
C GLY A 117 -4.64 8.29 3.46
N ILE A 118 -4.25 8.99 2.39
CA ILE A 118 -3.52 10.27 2.50
C ILE A 118 -4.38 11.40 3.10
N GLU A 119 -5.71 11.32 2.99
CA GLU A 119 -6.60 12.30 3.65
C GLU A 119 -6.49 12.19 5.17
N ALA A 120 -6.54 10.97 5.73
CA ALA A 120 -6.34 10.78 7.17
C ALA A 120 -4.89 11.09 7.60
N TRP A 121 -3.90 10.81 6.75
CA TRP A 121 -2.50 11.17 7.00
C TRP A 121 -2.32 12.69 7.16
N THR A 122 -2.84 13.46 6.20
CA THR A 122 -2.77 14.93 6.21
C THR A 122 -3.62 15.54 7.31
N ALA A 123 -4.81 14.99 7.59
CA ALA A 123 -5.65 15.42 8.72
C ALA A 123 -4.97 15.20 10.09
N ALA A 124 -4.08 14.21 10.19
CA ALA A 124 -3.26 13.97 11.37
C ALA A 124 -2.03 14.91 11.46
N GLY A 125 -1.87 15.86 10.53
CA GLY A 125 -0.75 16.80 10.51
C GLY A 125 0.58 16.18 10.09
N LEU A 126 0.55 15.00 9.45
CA LEU A 126 1.75 14.29 9.04
C LEU A 126 2.30 14.83 7.70
N PRO A 127 3.63 14.82 7.51
CA PRO A 127 4.26 15.45 6.35
C PRO A 127 3.95 14.70 5.05
N VAL A 128 3.79 15.47 3.97
CA VAL A 128 3.72 14.99 2.58
C VAL A 128 4.72 15.77 1.75
N VAL A 129 5.13 15.20 0.63
CA VAL A 129 5.99 15.85 -0.36
C VAL A 129 5.28 15.96 -1.69
N ALA A 130 5.64 16.98 -2.46
CA ALA A 130 5.23 17.13 -3.85
C ALA A 130 6.34 16.57 -4.75
N GLY A 131 5.96 16.00 -5.89
CA GLY A 131 6.87 15.49 -6.92
C GLY A 131 7.21 16.54 -7.97
#